data_AF-A0A165LA13-F1
#
_entry.id   AF-A0A165LA13-F1
#
_cell.length_a   1.000
_cell.length_b   1.000
_cell.length_c   1.000
_cell.angle_alpha   90.00
_cell.angle_beta   90.00
_cell.angle_gamma   90.00
#
_symmetry.space_group_name_H-M   'P 1'
#
loop_
_entity.id
_entity.type
_entity.pdbx_description
1 polymer ?
#
loop_
_entity_poly.entity_id
_entity_poly.type
_entity_poly.pdbx_seq_one_letter_code
_entity_poly.pdbx_strand_id
1 'polypeptide(L)'
;MLQRLEIRLAYTGKTAPLNQDIFAGTCPKLRDVFLSRVPLLDRGYPAFQSVTRIEFGRRPVYRFSTISQVFPRAQRLNMILDSLSGDAPPPQHVPARPPHLTRLRIWTTLNVLPPEVTAVLSASPPIADVELDWWSGMRFDSAVPEYISISEYLQNMNGPLDLSVFSIDGGGFTTDIVLLDLKSGVKRTFREPQLLESDNESNRRALRGQDIVTYNFTEERFRPGLSMIVALHIEPLFWNEIDDLTRRLPALQLVELLVHGCPKNDSVIDVDRWMNQDDHFPVPPIPRAESCRVVELKITAKPKTPGLKIRAFTILRLIRHCHFLGPDVRARVTLENVSRIPCEYDGVLGSVAC
;
A
#
# COMPACT_ATOMS: atom_id res chain seq x y z
N MET A 1 -33.54 2.08 18.25
CA MET A 1 -32.39 1.53 19.01
C MET A 1 -31.11 2.01 18.36
N LEU A 2 -30.12 2.46 19.14
CA LEU A 2 -28.88 3.07 18.67
C LEU A 2 -27.90 2.01 18.14
N GLN A 3 -27.44 2.17 16.90
CA GLN A 3 -26.42 1.30 16.28
C GLN A 3 -25.05 1.97 16.15
N ARG A 4 -25.04 3.30 16.09
CA ARG A 4 -23.86 4.14 15.91
C ARG A 4 -23.87 5.25 16.95
N LEU A 5 -22.72 5.53 17.52
CA LEU A 5 -22.54 6.64 18.46
C LEU A 5 -21.37 7.49 18.00
N GLU A 6 -21.57 8.79 18.01
CA GLU A 6 -20.56 9.76 17.64
C GLU A 6 -20.44 10.80 18.75
N ILE A 7 -19.23 10.96 19.29
CA ILE A 7 -18.93 11.95 20.31
C ILE A 7 -17.75 12.79 19.86
N ARG A 8 -17.97 14.11 19.81
CA ARG A 8 -16.96 15.10 19.48
C ARG A 8 -16.92 16.14 20.59
N LEU A 9 -15.73 16.37 21.16
CA LEU A 9 -15.53 17.47 22.09
C LEU A 9 -14.92 18.68 21.37
N ALA A 10 -15.49 19.85 21.60
CA ALA A 10 -14.92 21.12 21.16
C ALA A 10 -13.57 21.36 21.86
N TYR A 11 -12.62 21.99 21.18
CA TYR A 11 -11.29 22.22 21.72
C TYR A 11 -11.32 23.34 22.77
N THR A 12 -11.21 22.99 24.04
CA THR A 12 -11.17 23.97 25.16
C THR A 12 -9.92 23.84 26.03
N GLY A 13 -8.86 23.18 25.54
CA GLY A 13 -7.55 23.09 26.22
C GLY A 13 -7.45 22.01 27.30
N LYS A 14 -8.53 21.72 28.04
CA LYS A 14 -8.64 20.55 28.95
C LYS A 14 -9.96 19.85 28.73
N THR A 15 -9.95 18.70 28.05
CA THR A 15 -11.14 17.85 27.92
C THR A 15 -11.22 16.87 29.09
N ALA A 16 -12.37 16.85 29.76
CA ALA A 16 -12.66 15.83 30.76
C ALA A 16 -12.83 14.47 30.08
N PRO A 17 -12.42 13.36 30.72
CA PRO A 17 -12.66 12.03 30.19
C PRO A 17 -14.15 11.74 30.06
N LEU A 18 -14.49 10.76 29.22
CA LEU A 18 -15.87 10.31 29.07
C LEU A 18 -16.41 9.82 30.42
N ASN A 19 -17.48 10.46 30.92
CA ASN A 19 -18.09 10.09 32.19
C ASN A 19 -18.70 8.69 32.10
N GLN A 20 -18.26 7.79 32.99
CA GLN A 20 -18.71 6.40 33.05
C GLN A 20 -20.17 6.26 33.39
N ASP A 21 -20.72 7.14 34.22
CA ASP A 21 -22.11 7.06 34.68
C ASP A 21 -23.09 7.18 33.51
N ILE A 22 -22.72 7.94 32.48
CA ILE A 22 -23.50 8.09 31.24
C ILE A 22 -23.53 6.79 30.43
N PHE A 23 -22.49 5.96 30.55
CA PHE A 23 -22.27 4.74 29.76
C PHE A 23 -22.23 3.46 30.62
N ALA A 24 -22.78 3.53 31.84
CA ALA A 24 -22.85 2.40 32.78
C ALA A 24 -23.85 1.31 32.33
N GLY A 25 -24.83 1.67 31.50
CA GLY A 25 -25.79 0.74 30.93
C GLY A 25 -25.21 -0.13 29.81
N THR A 26 -25.93 -1.18 29.41
CA THR A 26 -25.54 -2.02 28.26
C THR A 26 -26.22 -1.54 26.98
N CYS A 27 -25.46 -1.49 25.89
CA CYS A 27 -25.97 -1.12 24.57
C CYS A 27 -25.67 -2.25 23.56
N PRO A 28 -26.42 -3.38 23.59
CA PRO A 28 -26.07 -4.61 22.84
C PRO A 28 -26.15 -4.47 21.32
N LYS A 29 -26.79 -3.41 20.81
CA LYS A 29 -26.89 -3.12 19.37
C LYS A 29 -25.88 -2.08 18.88
N LEU A 30 -25.09 -1.46 19.77
CA LEU A 30 -24.11 -0.45 19.40
C LEU A 30 -22.89 -1.12 18.75
N ARG A 31 -22.65 -0.86 17.47
CA ARG A 31 -21.61 -1.53 16.67
C ARG A 31 -20.46 -0.62 16.27
N ASP A 32 -20.77 0.64 16.00
CA ASP A 32 -19.84 1.63 15.50
C ASP A 32 -19.74 2.79 16.49
N VAL A 33 -18.51 3.15 16.87
CA VAL A 33 -18.23 4.28 17.77
C VAL A 33 -17.19 5.19 17.14
N PHE A 34 -17.53 6.47 17.01
CA PHE A 34 -16.59 7.53 16.65
C PHE A 34 -16.31 8.41 17.86
N LEU A 35 -15.04 8.57 18.22
CA LEU A 35 -14.60 9.41 19.33
C LEU A 35 -13.53 10.38 18.83
N SER A 36 -13.81 11.69 18.91
CA SER A 36 -12.81 12.72 18.62
C SER A 36 -12.63 13.65 19.81
N ARG A 37 -11.39 13.77 20.27
CA ARG A 37 -10.97 14.60 21.41
C ARG A 37 -11.54 14.16 22.76
N VAL A 38 -11.91 12.88 22.89
CA VAL A 38 -12.56 12.31 24.08
C VAL A 38 -11.60 11.40 24.84
N PRO A 39 -10.99 11.80 25.97
CA PRO A 39 -10.16 10.88 26.75
C PRO A 39 -10.98 9.68 27.25
N LEU A 40 -10.40 8.50 27.12
CA LEU A 40 -10.91 7.27 27.72
C LEU A 40 -10.23 7.06 29.07
N LEU A 41 -10.98 6.52 30.03
CA LEU A 41 -10.41 6.03 31.29
C LEU A 41 -9.97 4.57 31.13
N ASP A 42 -8.95 4.16 31.89
CA ASP A 42 -8.46 2.77 31.99
C ASP A 42 -9.43 1.86 32.78
N ARG A 43 -10.73 2.07 32.59
CA ARG A 43 -11.83 1.35 33.22
C ARG A 43 -12.88 1.11 32.15
N GLY A 44 -13.40 -0.11 32.07
CA GLY A 44 -14.32 -0.52 31.01
C GLY A 44 -15.61 0.32 30.99
N TYR A 45 -16.16 0.52 29.79
CA TYR A 45 -17.45 1.16 29.56
C TYR A 45 -18.47 0.07 29.17
N PRO A 46 -19.42 -0.34 30.03
CA PRO A 46 -20.36 -1.42 29.74
C PRO A 46 -21.15 -1.24 28.43
N ALA A 47 -21.47 0.01 28.07
CA ALA A 47 -22.17 0.32 26.83
C ALA A 47 -21.39 -0.09 25.57
N PHE A 48 -20.06 -0.17 25.65
CA PHE A 48 -19.17 -0.39 24.50
C PHE A 48 -18.78 -1.85 24.29
N GLN A 49 -19.25 -2.77 25.14
CA GLN A 49 -18.92 -4.19 25.10
C GLN A 49 -19.31 -4.91 23.79
N SER A 50 -20.25 -4.36 23.02
CA SER A 50 -20.71 -4.95 21.74
C SER A 50 -20.15 -4.28 20.48
N VAL A 51 -19.34 -3.23 20.67
CA VAL A 51 -18.75 -2.42 19.60
C VAL A 51 -17.71 -3.24 18.85
N THR A 52 -17.83 -3.21 17.53
CA THR A 52 -16.96 -3.95 16.60
C THR A 52 -16.10 -3.03 15.75
N ARG A 53 -16.50 -1.75 15.60
CA ARG A 53 -15.78 -0.76 14.80
C ARG A 53 -15.57 0.51 15.61
N ILE A 54 -14.33 0.98 15.63
CA ILE A 54 -13.93 2.17 16.37
C ILE A 54 -13.21 3.10 15.41
N GLU A 55 -13.57 4.38 15.47
CA GLU A 55 -12.85 5.44 14.80
C GLU A 55 -12.47 6.52 15.80
N PHE A 56 -11.16 6.72 15.93
CA PHE A 56 -10.59 7.79 16.72
C PHE A 56 -10.21 8.94 15.81
N GLY A 57 -10.88 10.07 16.01
CA GLY A 57 -10.47 11.34 15.41
C GLY A 57 -9.19 11.87 16.05
N ARG A 58 -8.83 13.11 15.73
CA ARG A 58 -7.62 13.75 16.26
C ARG A 58 -7.68 13.86 17.79
N ARG A 59 -6.68 13.29 18.46
CA ARG A 59 -6.46 13.33 19.91
C ARG A 59 -7.65 12.81 20.74
N PRO A 60 -7.42 12.50 22.03
CA PRO A 60 -6.13 12.10 22.58
C PRO A 60 -5.61 10.82 21.91
N VAL A 61 -4.30 10.55 22.05
CA VAL A 61 -3.73 9.27 21.62
C VAL A 61 -4.10 8.24 22.68
N TYR A 62 -4.74 7.15 22.27
CA TYR A 62 -5.18 6.07 23.17
C TYR A 62 -4.17 4.93 23.16
N ARG A 63 -3.84 4.41 24.35
CA ARG A 63 -3.09 3.17 24.48
C ARG A 63 -3.94 2.00 24.01
N PHE A 64 -3.33 1.03 23.35
CA PHE A 64 -4.00 -0.20 22.92
C PHE A 64 -4.57 -0.97 24.10
N SER A 65 -3.90 -0.95 25.26
CA SER A 65 -4.40 -1.57 26.49
C SER A 65 -5.75 -0.98 26.92
N THR A 66 -5.86 0.35 26.92
CA THR A 66 -7.12 1.06 27.19
C THR A 66 -8.17 0.69 26.14
N ILE A 67 -7.82 0.73 24.85
CA ILE A 67 -8.75 0.35 23.77
C ILE A 67 -9.26 -1.08 23.97
N SER A 68 -8.38 -2.03 24.32
CA SER A 68 -8.74 -3.43 24.53
C SER A 68 -9.68 -3.63 25.71
N GLN A 69 -9.54 -2.84 26.78
CA GLN A 69 -10.44 -2.91 27.94
C GLN A 69 -11.81 -2.28 27.64
N VAL A 70 -11.82 -1.15 26.94
CA VAL A 70 -13.04 -0.41 26.63
C VAL A 70 -13.85 -1.09 25.52
N PHE A 71 -13.16 -1.66 24.53
CA PHE A 71 -13.74 -2.26 23.34
C PHE A 71 -13.22 -3.68 23.09
N PRO A 72 -13.52 -4.65 23.98
CA PRO A 72 -12.94 -6.00 23.90
C PRO A 72 -13.37 -6.78 22.65
N ARG A 73 -14.47 -6.38 21.99
CA ARG A 73 -14.97 -7.00 20.75
C ARG A 73 -14.61 -6.24 19.47
N ALA A 74 -13.73 -5.26 19.57
CA ALA A 74 -13.30 -4.49 18.41
C ALA A 74 -12.64 -5.38 17.36
N GLN A 75 -13.12 -5.26 16.12
CA GLN A 75 -12.57 -5.93 14.95
C GLN A 75 -11.88 -4.96 14.00
N ARG A 76 -12.34 -3.71 13.97
CA ARG A 76 -11.80 -2.65 13.11
C ARG A 76 -11.47 -1.43 13.96
N LEU A 77 -10.24 -0.95 13.84
CA LEU A 77 -9.75 0.23 14.53
C LEU A 77 -9.17 1.20 13.51
N ASN A 78 -9.69 2.42 13.51
CA ASN A 78 -9.24 3.54 12.72
C ASN A 78 -8.71 4.61 13.69
N MET A 79 -7.47 5.08 13.51
CA MET A 79 -6.88 6.06 14.44
C MET A 79 -5.95 7.06 13.77
N ILE A 80 -5.93 8.29 14.29
CA ILE A 80 -5.03 9.35 13.82
C ILE A 80 -3.90 9.56 14.84
N LEU A 81 -2.65 9.49 14.38
CA LEU A 81 -1.43 9.73 15.13
C LEU A 81 -0.74 11.01 14.59
N ASP A 82 -1.01 12.15 15.22
CA ASP A 82 -0.54 13.48 14.79
C ASP A 82 0.52 14.13 15.71
N SER A 83 0.95 13.45 16.77
CA SER A 83 2.05 13.90 17.64
C SER A 83 2.70 12.73 18.38
N LEU A 84 4.02 12.78 18.57
CA LEU A 84 4.73 11.88 19.48
C LEU A 84 4.14 12.04 20.90
N SER A 85 3.64 10.95 21.48
CA SER A 85 3.38 10.91 22.92
C SER A 85 4.74 10.93 23.63
N GLY A 86 5.30 12.12 23.80
CA GLY A 86 6.72 12.35 24.07
C GLY A 86 7.32 11.77 25.35
N ASP A 87 6.55 11.22 26.30
CA ASP A 87 7.09 10.86 27.62
C ASP A 87 6.59 9.50 28.18
N ALA A 88 5.94 8.66 27.36
CA ALA A 88 5.57 7.33 27.83
C ALA A 88 6.75 6.36 27.63
N PRO A 89 7.31 5.75 28.69
CA PRO A 89 8.32 4.71 28.52
C PRO A 89 7.77 3.58 27.63
N PRO A 90 8.61 2.96 26.79
CA PRO A 90 8.18 1.85 25.96
C PRO A 90 7.55 0.76 26.85
N PRO A 91 6.39 0.21 26.49
CA PRO A 91 5.73 -0.78 27.31
C PRO A 91 6.66 -2.00 27.49
N GLN A 92 6.95 -2.37 28.74
CA GLN A 92 7.81 -3.51 29.09
C GLN A 92 7.16 -4.87 28.76
N HIS A 93 5.90 -4.87 28.32
CA HIS A 93 5.13 -6.04 27.90
C HIS A 93 4.46 -5.78 26.56
N VAL A 94 4.17 -6.84 25.80
CA VAL A 94 3.40 -6.75 24.55
C VAL A 94 2.08 -6.03 24.86
N PRO A 95 1.81 -4.86 24.23
CA PRO A 95 0.60 -4.11 24.52
C PRO A 95 -0.64 -4.95 24.25
N ALA A 96 -1.54 -5.02 25.23
CA ALA A 96 -2.81 -5.72 25.10
C ALA A 96 -3.65 -5.02 24.04
N ARG A 97 -3.73 -5.57 22.83
CA ARG A 97 -4.63 -5.11 21.78
C ARG A 97 -5.98 -5.85 21.87
N PRO A 98 -7.07 -5.32 21.29
CA PRO A 98 -8.33 -6.05 21.23
C PRO A 98 -8.14 -7.45 20.62
N PRO A 99 -8.61 -8.53 21.27
CA PRO A 99 -8.29 -9.91 20.87
C PRO A 99 -8.86 -10.29 19.50
N HIS A 100 -9.89 -9.59 19.04
CA HIS A 100 -10.55 -9.83 17.75
C HIS A 100 -10.18 -8.81 16.68
N LEU A 101 -9.16 -7.99 16.92
CA LEU A 101 -8.72 -6.97 15.96
C LEU A 101 -8.20 -7.63 14.68
N THR A 102 -8.93 -7.43 13.59
CA THR A 102 -8.59 -7.98 12.26
C THR A 102 -8.15 -6.91 11.29
N ARG A 103 -8.58 -5.65 11.51
CA ARG A 103 -8.18 -4.50 10.70
C ARG A 103 -7.74 -3.31 11.54
N LEU A 104 -6.58 -2.75 11.22
CA LEU A 104 -6.04 -1.54 11.81
C LEU A 104 -5.70 -0.53 10.72
N ARG A 105 -6.36 0.63 10.71
CA ARG A 105 -6.01 1.76 9.87
C ARG A 105 -5.42 2.88 10.72
N ILE A 106 -4.22 3.30 10.38
CA ILE A 106 -3.51 4.38 11.05
C ILE A 106 -3.31 5.50 10.04
N TRP A 107 -3.81 6.70 10.36
CA TRP A 107 -3.39 7.92 9.69
C TRP A 107 -2.30 8.59 10.50
N THR A 108 -1.18 8.93 9.89
CA THR A 108 -0.09 9.57 10.63
C THR A 108 0.68 10.61 9.82
N THR A 109 1.37 11.48 10.56
CA THR A 109 2.40 12.39 10.05
C THR A 109 3.72 12.21 10.79
N LEU A 110 3.90 11.09 11.49
CA LEU A 110 5.08 10.81 12.31
C LEU A 110 6.08 9.96 11.52
N ASN A 111 7.32 10.43 11.38
CA ASN A 111 8.42 9.72 10.69
C ASN A 111 8.73 8.34 11.26
N VAL A 112 8.42 8.13 12.54
CA VAL A 112 8.62 6.87 13.24
C VAL A 112 7.34 6.54 14.00
N LEU A 113 6.90 5.29 13.93
CA LEU A 113 5.77 4.86 14.73
C LEU A 113 6.12 4.86 16.22
N PRO A 114 5.15 5.19 17.08
CA PRO A 114 5.32 4.96 18.51
C PRO A 114 5.63 3.48 18.81
N PRO A 115 6.53 3.17 19.75
CA PRO A 115 6.91 1.79 20.09
C PRO A 115 5.72 0.86 20.41
N GLU A 116 4.66 1.41 20.99
CA GLU A 116 3.43 0.67 21.27
C GLU A 116 2.75 0.15 19.99
N VAL A 117 2.72 0.98 18.93
CA VAL A 117 2.17 0.58 17.62
C VAL A 117 3.03 -0.51 17.01
N THR A 118 4.36 -0.31 16.98
CA THR A 118 5.30 -1.30 16.45
C THR A 118 5.16 -2.64 17.19
N ALA A 119 5.02 -2.62 18.52
CA ALA A 119 4.81 -3.82 19.31
C ALA A 119 3.48 -4.53 18.99
N VAL A 120 2.40 -3.78 18.71
CA VAL A 120 1.12 -4.36 18.25
C VAL A 120 1.24 -5.02 16.87
N LEU A 121 2.00 -4.41 15.95
CA LEU A 121 2.23 -4.94 14.61
C LEU A 121 3.07 -6.22 14.62
N SER A 122 4.03 -6.31 15.54
CA SER A 122 4.87 -7.49 15.76
C SER A 122 4.19 -8.61 16.55
N ALA A 123 3.08 -8.33 17.25
CA ALA A 123 2.41 -9.32 18.10
C ALA A 123 1.83 -10.51 17.32
N SER A 124 1.84 -11.69 17.96
CA SER A 124 1.22 -12.92 17.46
C SER A 124 -0.09 -13.22 18.22
N PRO A 125 -1.18 -13.62 17.53
CA PRO A 125 -1.33 -13.74 16.06
C PRO A 125 -1.24 -12.37 15.35
N PRO A 126 -0.86 -12.28 14.07
CA PRO A 126 -0.79 -11.00 13.36
C PRO A 126 -2.18 -10.37 13.12
N ILE A 127 -2.22 -9.04 12.98
CA ILE A 127 -3.42 -8.36 12.44
C ILE A 127 -3.48 -8.66 10.94
N ALA A 128 -4.64 -9.17 10.49
CA ALA A 128 -4.82 -9.62 9.12
C ALA A 128 -4.73 -8.49 8.09
N ASP A 129 -5.25 -7.30 8.38
CA ASP A 129 -5.28 -6.15 7.46
C ASP A 129 -4.76 -4.89 8.17
N VAL A 130 -3.62 -4.36 7.75
CA VAL A 130 -3.09 -3.10 8.29
C VAL A 130 -2.92 -2.09 7.17
N GLU A 131 -3.54 -0.93 7.33
CA GLU A 131 -3.44 0.19 6.40
C GLU A 131 -2.75 1.35 7.11
N LEU A 132 -1.59 1.74 6.60
CA LEU A 132 -0.87 2.92 7.01
C LEU A 132 -1.09 4.01 5.95
N ASP A 133 -1.79 5.05 6.36
CA ASP A 133 -2.13 6.18 5.52
C ASP A 133 -1.31 7.38 5.98
N TRP A 134 -0.18 7.56 5.30
CA TRP A 134 0.58 8.77 5.45
C TRP A 134 -0.15 9.87 4.70
N TRP A 135 -0.67 10.84 5.47
CA TRP A 135 -1.04 12.17 4.97
C TRP A 135 -2.46 12.37 4.37
N SER A 136 -3.38 11.40 4.24
CA SER A 136 -4.74 11.66 3.69
C SER A 136 -5.65 12.59 4.52
N GLY A 137 -5.13 13.37 5.47
CA GLY A 137 -5.91 14.19 6.41
C GLY A 137 -5.26 15.48 6.94
N MET A 138 -4.19 16.01 6.31
CA MET A 138 -3.51 17.24 6.78
C MET A 138 -3.36 18.31 5.70
N ARG A 139 -3.40 19.57 6.14
CA ARG A 139 -3.25 20.79 5.34
C ARG A 139 -1.79 20.93 4.85
N PHE A 140 -1.62 21.48 3.66
CA PHE A 140 -0.39 21.64 2.85
C PHE A 140 0.84 22.31 3.50
N ASP A 141 0.85 22.58 4.81
CA ASP A 141 1.84 23.44 5.47
C ASP A 141 2.94 22.67 6.23
N SER A 142 2.82 21.35 6.39
CA SER A 142 3.84 20.52 7.06
C SER A 142 4.82 19.93 6.05
N ALA A 143 6.13 20.01 6.34
CA ALA A 143 7.16 19.37 5.55
C ALA A 143 6.96 17.84 5.52
N VAL A 144 6.92 17.29 4.31
CA VAL A 144 6.92 15.85 4.03
C VAL A 144 8.20 15.25 4.60
N PRO A 145 8.16 14.10 5.30
CA PRO A 145 9.40 13.40 5.58
C PRO A 145 10.08 13.04 4.28
N GLU A 146 11.41 13.17 4.24
CA GLU A 146 12.22 12.64 3.14
C GLU A 146 12.20 11.10 3.09
N TYR A 147 11.71 10.41 4.14
CA TYR A 147 11.70 8.95 4.20
C TYR A 147 10.73 8.39 5.24
N ILE A 148 10.12 7.25 4.89
CA ILE A 148 9.28 6.42 5.76
C ILE A 148 9.71 4.95 5.61
N SER A 149 10.23 4.35 6.68
CA SER A 149 10.74 2.97 6.67
C SER A 149 9.64 1.93 6.70
N ILE A 150 9.37 1.19 5.62
CA ILE A 150 8.30 0.19 5.64
C ILE A 150 8.67 -1.12 6.39
N SER A 151 9.95 -1.36 6.68
CA SER A 151 10.45 -2.61 7.28
C SER A 151 9.78 -2.98 8.63
N GLU A 152 9.51 -1.98 9.47
CA GLU A 152 8.84 -2.17 10.77
C GLU A 152 7.38 -2.62 10.64
N TYR A 153 6.77 -2.42 9.46
CA TYR A 153 5.37 -2.71 9.20
C TYR A 153 5.16 -4.07 8.54
N LEU A 154 6.24 -4.66 8.01
CA LEU A 154 6.26 -5.95 7.34
C LEU A 154 6.51 -7.11 8.30
N GLN A 155 6.47 -6.83 9.61
CA GLN A 155 6.51 -7.84 10.65
C GLN A 155 5.39 -8.86 10.44
N ASN A 156 5.72 -10.13 10.64
CA ASN A 156 4.86 -11.28 10.44
C ASN A 156 4.49 -11.58 8.96
N MET A 157 5.21 -11.01 7.99
CA MET A 157 5.13 -11.38 6.58
C MET A 157 6.34 -12.24 6.21
N ASN A 158 6.16 -13.56 6.26
CA ASN A 158 7.26 -14.53 6.08
C ASN A 158 7.04 -15.49 4.91
N GLY A 159 5.86 -15.44 4.27
CA GLY A 159 5.54 -16.23 3.09
C GLY A 159 5.89 -15.52 1.78
N PRO A 160 5.62 -16.18 0.63
CA PRO A 160 5.65 -15.53 -0.67
C PRO A 160 4.71 -14.33 -0.70
N LEU A 161 5.20 -13.22 -1.25
CA LEU A 161 4.51 -11.93 -1.27
C LEU A 161 3.99 -11.60 -2.67
N ASP A 162 2.76 -11.12 -2.70
CA ASP A 162 2.19 -10.42 -3.84
C ASP A 162 2.24 -8.91 -3.55
N LEU A 163 2.87 -8.15 -4.46
CA LEU A 163 3.05 -6.71 -4.37
C LEU A 163 2.21 -6.02 -5.45
N SER A 164 1.31 -5.13 -5.04
CA SER A 164 0.57 -4.26 -5.96
C SER A 164 0.92 -2.79 -5.75
N VAL A 165 1.11 -2.04 -6.84
CA VAL A 165 1.37 -0.59 -6.86
C VAL A 165 0.37 0.09 -7.81
N PHE A 166 -0.51 0.93 -7.26
CA PHE A 166 -1.58 1.56 -8.03
C PHE A 166 -1.99 2.91 -7.44
N SER A 167 -2.77 3.71 -8.20
CA SER A 167 -3.37 4.96 -7.75
C SER A 167 -4.89 4.85 -7.64
N ILE A 168 -5.47 5.19 -6.49
CA ILE A 168 -6.91 5.01 -6.24
C ILE A 168 -7.77 6.01 -7.01
N ASP A 169 -7.31 7.25 -7.17
CA ASP A 169 -8.18 8.36 -7.59
C ASP A 169 -8.21 8.59 -9.11
N GLY A 170 -7.56 7.72 -9.90
CA GLY A 170 -7.49 7.85 -11.37
C GLY A 170 -6.82 9.14 -11.88
N GLY A 171 -6.41 10.03 -10.96
CA GLY A 171 -5.77 11.31 -11.19
C GLY A 171 -4.43 11.47 -10.47
N GLY A 172 -3.88 10.40 -9.88
CA GLY A 172 -2.51 10.40 -9.40
C GLY A 172 -2.24 11.30 -8.20
N PHE A 173 -3.13 11.30 -7.19
CA PHE A 173 -2.89 12.05 -5.94
C PHE A 173 -2.30 11.20 -4.83
N THR A 174 -2.34 9.87 -4.97
CA THR A 174 -1.81 8.91 -4.00
C THR A 174 -1.22 7.70 -4.71
N THR A 175 -0.15 7.17 -4.13
CA THR A 175 0.44 5.87 -4.47
C THR A 175 0.10 4.91 -3.34
N ASP A 176 -0.58 3.83 -3.68
CA ASP A 176 -0.88 2.74 -2.77
C ASP A 176 0.04 1.56 -3.08
N ILE A 177 0.83 1.17 -2.09
CA ILE A 177 1.60 -0.09 -2.10
C ILE A 177 0.86 -1.09 -1.24
N VAL A 178 0.46 -2.20 -1.84
CA VAL A 178 -0.19 -3.31 -1.14
C VAL A 178 0.73 -4.52 -1.18
N LEU A 179 1.06 -5.06 0.00
CA LEU A 179 1.75 -6.33 0.14
C LEU A 179 0.78 -7.34 0.76
N LEU A 180 0.66 -8.51 0.13
CA LEU A 180 -0.12 -9.64 0.61
C LEU A 180 0.79 -10.85 0.80
N ASP A 181 0.88 -11.37 2.01
CA ASP A 181 1.48 -12.68 2.26
C ASP A 181 0.50 -13.76 1.82
N LEU A 182 0.84 -14.45 0.73
CA LEU A 182 -0.01 -15.46 0.10
C LEU A 182 -0.24 -16.69 0.99
N LYS A 183 0.65 -16.95 1.95
CA LYS A 183 0.54 -18.10 2.85
C LYS A 183 -0.32 -17.77 4.07
N SER A 184 -0.11 -16.61 4.68
CA SER A 184 -0.80 -16.22 5.92
C SER A 184 -2.07 -15.40 5.68
N GLY A 185 -2.27 -14.87 4.48
CA GLY A 185 -3.36 -13.95 4.15
C GLY A 185 -3.20 -12.56 4.78
N VAL A 186 -2.04 -12.28 5.39
CA VAL A 186 -1.74 -11.00 6.02
C VAL A 186 -1.50 -9.93 4.95
N LYS A 187 -2.26 -8.84 5.04
CA LYS A 187 -2.20 -7.70 4.13
C LYS A 187 -1.61 -6.48 4.83
N ARG A 188 -0.74 -5.77 4.12
CA ARG A 188 -0.22 -4.44 4.46
C ARG A 188 -0.50 -3.49 3.32
N THR A 189 -0.99 -2.30 3.63
CA THR A 189 -1.20 -1.24 2.65
C THR A 189 -0.51 0.01 3.15
N PHE A 190 0.35 0.58 2.32
CA PHE A 190 1.03 1.85 2.55
C PHE A 190 0.50 2.83 1.53
N ARG A 191 -0.01 3.96 2.01
CA ARG A 191 -0.46 5.06 1.17
C ARG A 191 0.37 6.28 1.45
N GLU A 192 0.89 6.87 0.37
CA GLU A 192 1.58 8.15 0.36
C GLU A 192 0.99 9.02 -0.75
N PRO A 193 0.91 10.35 -0.60
CA PRO A 193 0.52 11.21 -1.71
C PRO A 193 1.53 11.13 -2.87
N GLN A 194 0.98 11.13 -4.07
CA GLN A 194 1.72 11.48 -5.27
C GLN A 194 1.92 12.98 -5.32
N LEU A 195 2.97 13.35 -6.03
CA LEU A 195 3.76 14.50 -5.69
C LEU A 195 4.16 15.01 -7.10
N LEU A 196 3.82 16.26 -7.43
CA LEU A 196 3.81 16.82 -8.80
C LEU A 196 4.82 17.96 -8.97
N GLU A 197 5.47 18.02 -10.14
CA GLU A 197 6.42 19.08 -10.51
C GLU A 197 5.70 20.43 -10.73
N SER A 198 6.35 21.51 -10.31
CA SER A 198 5.94 22.90 -10.57
C SER A 198 7.00 23.57 -11.44
N ASP A 199 6.62 24.04 -12.63
CA ASP A 199 7.50 24.68 -13.63
C ASP A 199 8.06 26.07 -13.25
N ASN A 200 8.00 26.48 -11.98
CA ASN A 200 8.42 27.82 -11.55
C ASN A 200 9.76 27.83 -10.81
N GLU A 201 10.79 28.38 -11.46
CA GLU A 201 12.20 28.47 -11.02
C GLU A 201 12.47 29.26 -9.72
N SER A 202 11.47 29.91 -9.10
CA SER A 202 11.72 30.91 -8.05
C SER A 202 11.41 30.50 -6.61
N ASN A 203 10.76 29.36 -6.36
CA ASN A 203 10.59 28.89 -4.98
C ASN A 203 10.02 27.46 -4.90
N ARG A 204 10.70 26.65 -4.08
CA ARG A 204 10.19 25.48 -3.33
C ARG A 204 10.08 24.15 -4.07
N ARG A 205 10.88 23.19 -3.58
CA ARG A 205 10.73 21.73 -3.76
C ARG A 205 9.25 21.32 -3.73
N ALA A 206 8.78 20.62 -4.76
CA ALA A 206 7.52 19.89 -4.72
C ALA A 206 7.80 18.51 -5.33
N LEU A 207 7.77 17.51 -4.45
CA LEU A 207 8.38 16.19 -4.57
C LEU A 207 7.64 15.32 -5.61
N ARG A 208 8.16 14.14 -6.00
CA ARG A 208 7.44 13.03 -6.70
C ARG A 208 7.33 11.82 -5.76
N GLY A 209 6.23 11.06 -5.83
CA GLY A 209 5.98 9.84 -5.05
C GLY A 209 6.79 8.62 -5.53
N GLN A 210 8.05 8.86 -5.91
CA GLN A 210 9.06 7.85 -6.23
C GLN A 210 9.71 7.27 -4.97
N ASP A 211 9.60 7.96 -3.84
CA ASP A 211 10.36 7.61 -2.64
C ASP A 211 9.94 6.26 -2.06
N ILE A 212 8.64 6.00 -1.87
CA ILE A 212 8.26 4.78 -1.15
C ILE A 212 8.61 3.48 -1.89
N VAL A 213 8.49 3.40 -3.22
CA VAL A 213 8.88 2.19 -3.97
C VAL A 213 10.41 2.14 -4.15
N THR A 214 11.00 3.16 -4.76
CA THR A 214 12.41 3.13 -5.16
C THR A 214 13.35 3.08 -3.96
N TYR A 215 13.01 3.73 -2.84
CA TYR A 215 13.85 3.78 -1.65
C TYR A 215 13.59 2.65 -0.67
N ASN A 216 12.37 2.12 -0.54
CA ASN A 216 12.16 1.02 0.41
C ASN A 216 12.50 -0.35 -0.17
N PHE A 217 12.39 -0.54 -1.48
CA PHE A 217 12.65 -1.83 -2.13
C PHE A 217 14.08 -1.85 -2.71
N THR A 218 15.07 -1.63 -1.84
CA THR A 218 16.51 -1.76 -2.16
C THR A 218 17.12 -2.95 -1.41
N GLU A 219 18.26 -3.45 -1.89
CA GLU A 219 18.98 -4.53 -1.20
C GLU A 219 19.47 -4.11 0.18
N GLU A 220 19.81 -2.83 0.39
CA GLU A 220 20.28 -2.34 1.69
C GLU A 220 19.16 -2.28 2.74
N ARG A 221 17.91 -2.06 2.30
CA ARG A 221 16.79 -1.72 3.21
C ARG A 221 15.77 -2.83 3.36
N PHE A 222 15.57 -3.65 2.33
CA PHE A 222 14.54 -4.70 2.35
C PHE A 222 14.98 -6.02 1.70
N ARG A 223 16.29 -6.34 1.77
CA ARG A 223 16.85 -7.57 1.18
C ARG A 223 16.05 -8.85 1.40
N PRO A 224 15.66 -9.20 2.64
CA PRO A 224 14.94 -10.46 2.88
C PRO A 224 13.58 -10.45 2.19
N GLY A 225 12.92 -9.29 2.21
CA GLY A 225 11.65 -9.03 1.56
C GLY A 225 11.64 -9.17 0.05
N LEU A 226 12.66 -8.63 -0.60
CA LEU A 226 12.82 -8.70 -2.06
C LEU A 226 12.83 -10.16 -2.55
N SER A 227 13.45 -11.06 -1.80
CA SER A 227 13.49 -12.49 -2.11
C SER A 227 12.16 -13.23 -1.90
N MET A 228 11.18 -12.60 -1.25
CA MET A 228 9.86 -13.18 -1.01
C MET A 228 8.82 -12.72 -2.04
N ILE A 229 9.06 -11.63 -2.77
CA ILE A 229 8.10 -11.11 -3.76
C ILE A 229 8.10 -12.01 -4.99
N VAL A 230 6.96 -12.68 -5.22
CA VAL A 230 6.74 -13.60 -6.33
C VAL A 230 5.81 -13.04 -7.40
N ALA A 231 4.98 -12.06 -7.06
CA ALA A 231 4.07 -11.40 -8.00
C ALA A 231 4.12 -9.88 -7.83
N LEU A 232 4.06 -9.16 -8.95
CA LEU A 232 4.10 -7.71 -9.01
C LEU A 232 2.97 -7.18 -9.91
N HIS A 233 2.06 -6.38 -9.37
CA HIS A 233 0.91 -5.82 -10.10
C HIS A 233 1.01 -4.31 -10.15
N ILE A 234 1.06 -3.72 -11.34
CA ILE A 234 1.38 -2.30 -11.47
C ILE A 234 0.50 -1.63 -12.51
N GLU A 235 0.05 -0.41 -12.21
CA GLU A 235 -0.60 0.46 -13.19
C GLU A 235 0.42 1.08 -14.14
N PRO A 236 0.09 1.30 -15.43
CA PRO A 236 1.02 1.85 -16.42
C PRO A 236 1.68 3.19 -16.05
N LEU A 237 1.08 3.97 -15.15
CA LEU A 237 1.66 5.24 -14.70
C LEU A 237 2.96 5.06 -13.89
N PHE A 238 3.13 3.90 -13.25
CA PHE A 238 4.32 3.54 -12.48
C PHE A 238 5.30 2.67 -13.29
N TRP A 239 5.25 2.78 -14.62
CA TRP A 239 6.01 1.90 -15.51
C TRP A 239 7.53 2.05 -15.33
N ASN A 240 8.01 3.27 -15.10
CA ASN A 240 9.45 3.53 -14.93
C ASN A 240 9.98 2.89 -13.64
N GLU A 241 9.15 2.81 -12.60
CA GLU A 241 9.45 2.19 -11.32
C GLU A 241 9.54 0.65 -11.43
N ILE A 242 8.91 0.04 -12.44
CA ILE A 242 8.97 -1.41 -12.69
C ILE A 242 10.38 -1.85 -13.07
N ASP A 243 11.08 -1.09 -13.91
CA ASP A 243 12.44 -1.45 -14.36
C ASP A 243 13.37 -1.61 -13.16
N ASP A 244 13.47 -0.57 -12.33
CA ASP A 244 14.35 -0.59 -11.16
C ASP A 244 13.93 -1.64 -10.13
N LEU A 245 12.63 -1.83 -9.92
CA LEU A 245 12.12 -2.78 -8.93
C LEU A 245 12.34 -4.23 -9.38
N THR A 246 11.97 -4.58 -10.62
CA THR A 246 12.01 -5.97 -11.10
C THR A 246 13.42 -6.55 -11.16
N ARG A 247 14.44 -5.72 -11.44
CA ARG A 247 15.86 -6.10 -11.35
C ARG A 247 16.27 -6.59 -9.96
N ARG A 248 15.55 -6.17 -8.92
CA ARG A 248 15.85 -6.46 -7.51
C ARG A 248 15.03 -7.62 -6.95
N LEU A 249 14.18 -8.28 -7.76
CA LEU A 249 13.25 -9.33 -7.31
C LEU A 249 13.66 -10.74 -7.81
N PRO A 250 14.55 -11.45 -7.09
CA PRO A 250 15.10 -12.74 -7.53
C PRO A 250 14.09 -13.90 -7.49
N ALA A 251 12.94 -13.75 -6.82
CA ALA A 251 11.89 -14.78 -6.74
C ALA A 251 10.67 -14.50 -7.62
N LEU A 252 10.68 -13.37 -8.35
CA LEU A 252 9.58 -12.95 -9.22
C LEU A 252 9.18 -14.04 -10.22
N GLN A 253 7.88 -14.29 -10.33
CA GLN A 253 7.26 -15.25 -11.24
C GLN A 253 6.22 -14.58 -12.14
N LEU A 254 5.60 -13.50 -11.68
CA LEU A 254 4.56 -12.76 -12.41
C LEU A 254 4.79 -11.27 -12.30
N VAL A 255 4.69 -10.58 -13.43
CA VAL A 255 4.40 -9.14 -13.48
C VAL A 255 3.13 -8.90 -14.27
N GLU A 256 2.16 -8.28 -13.63
CA GLU A 256 0.87 -7.92 -14.21
C GLU A 256 0.76 -6.41 -14.38
N LEU A 257 0.54 -5.98 -15.62
CA LEU A 257 0.19 -4.61 -15.96
C LEU A 257 -1.32 -4.42 -15.93
N LEU A 258 -1.78 -3.62 -14.99
CA LEU A 258 -3.20 -3.33 -14.77
C LEU A 258 -3.62 -2.07 -15.51
N VAL A 259 -4.16 -2.21 -16.71
CA VAL A 259 -4.61 -1.09 -17.53
C VAL A 259 -5.99 -0.63 -17.08
N HIS A 260 -6.04 0.49 -16.35
CA HIS A 260 -7.26 1.09 -15.83
C HIS A 260 -7.77 2.21 -16.74
N GLY A 261 -8.38 1.83 -17.87
CA GLY A 261 -8.98 2.77 -18.82
C GLY A 261 -7.95 3.55 -19.64
N CYS A 262 -8.19 3.65 -20.94
CA CYS A 262 -7.49 4.63 -21.77
C CYS A 262 -8.26 5.97 -21.73
N PRO A 263 -7.58 7.13 -21.86
CA PRO A 263 -8.27 8.36 -22.21
C PRO A 263 -9.12 8.10 -23.46
N LYS A 264 -10.35 8.64 -23.46
CA LYS A 264 -11.53 8.28 -24.28
C LYS A 264 -11.32 8.13 -25.82
N ASN A 265 -10.14 8.37 -26.36
CA ASN A 265 -9.84 8.33 -27.79
C ASN A 265 -8.76 7.32 -28.22
N ASP A 266 -8.02 6.69 -27.29
CA ASP A 266 -6.95 5.75 -27.64
C ASP A 266 -7.37 4.31 -27.27
N SER A 267 -7.89 3.55 -28.23
CA SER A 267 -8.12 2.11 -28.06
C SER A 267 -6.83 1.29 -28.08
N VAL A 268 -5.68 1.94 -28.22
CA VAL A 268 -4.37 1.32 -28.32
C VAL A 268 -3.56 1.67 -27.07
N ILE A 269 -3.08 0.63 -26.38
CA ILE A 269 -2.08 0.74 -25.33
C ILE A 269 -0.77 1.04 -26.04
N ASP A 270 -0.38 2.32 -26.01
CA ASP A 270 0.91 2.77 -26.51
C ASP A 270 1.73 3.32 -25.34
N VAL A 271 2.83 2.64 -25.06
CA VAL A 271 3.73 2.96 -23.94
C VAL A 271 4.79 3.96 -24.42
N ASP A 272 4.79 4.34 -25.72
CA ASP A 272 5.63 5.41 -26.28
C ASP A 272 5.32 6.78 -25.65
N ARG A 273 4.11 6.97 -25.10
CA ARG A 273 3.79 8.18 -24.30
C ARG A 273 4.54 8.26 -22.97
N TRP A 274 5.12 7.15 -22.51
CA TRP A 274 5.70 7.01 -21.17
C TRP A 274 7.17 6.57 -21.18
N MET A 275 7.76 6.32 -22.36
CA MET A 275 9.15 5.87 -22.52
C MET A 275 9.90 6.74 -23.53
N ASN A 276 11.18 7.02 -23.27
CA ASN A 276 12.03 7.84 -24.15
C ASN A 276 12.10 7.27 -25.58
N GLN A 277 12.16 8.16 -26.58
CA GLN A 277 11.95 7.85 -28.00
C GLN A 277 13.17 7.26 -28.74
N ASP A 278 14.34 7.15 -28.08
CA ASP A 278 15.62 6.92 -28.77
C ASP A 278 16.06 5.44 -28.93
N ASP A 279 15.17 4.47 -28.78
CA ASP A 279 15.53 3.05 -28.91
C ASP A 279 15.39 2.51 -30.34
N HIS A 280 16.43 2.68 -31.16
CA HIS A 280 16.63 1.86 -32.36
C HIS A 280 16.96 0.40 -31.98
N PHE A 281 16.36 -0.58 -32.65
CA PHE A 281 16.41 -2.01 -32.30
C PHE A 281 17.55 -2.77 -32.99
N PRO A 282 18.59 -3.20 -32.26
CA PRO A 282 19.21 -4.50 -32.50
C PRO A 282 18.66 -5.50 -31.47
N VAL A 283 18.07 -6.60 -31.96
CA VAL A 283 17.61 -7.71 -31.12
C VAL A 283 18.84 -8.36 -30.49
N PRO A 284 19.04 -8.32 -29.15
CA PRO A 284 20.14 -9.05 -28.54
C PRO A 284 19.91 -10.56 -28.74
N PRO A 285 20.96 -11.34 -29.04
CA PRO A 285 20.83 -12.78 -29.23
C PRO A 285 20.29 -13.40 -27.94
N ILE A 286 19.22 -14.19 -28.05
CA ILE A 286 18.62 -14.93 -26.94
C ILE A 286 19.67 -15.93 -26.43
N PRO A 287 20.18 -15.81 -25.19
CA PRO A 287 21.04 -16.82 -24.62
C PRO A 287 20.22 -18.10 -24.46
N ARG A 288 20.59 -19.16 -25.18
CA ARG A 288 20.04 -20.51 -24.97
C ARG A 288 20.71 -21.13 -23.74
N ALA A 289 20.43 -20.58 -22.56
CA ALA A 289 20.80 -21.24 -21.32
C ALA A 289 19.81 -22.38 -21.03
N GLU A 290 20.31 -23.59 -20.75
CA GLU A 290 19.50 -24.78 -20.47
C GLU A 290 18.69 -24.68 -19.16
N SER A 291 19.04 -23.71 -18.29
CA SER A 291 18.38 -23.43 -17.01
C SER A 291 17.94 -21.96 -16.92
N CYS A 292 16.89 -21.59 -17.63
CA CYS A 292 16.35 -20.23 -17.64
C CYS A 292 15.08 -20.16 -16.76
N ARG A 293 15.00 -19.20 -15.83
CA ARG A 293 13.79 -18.96 -15.02
C ARG A 293 12.71 -18.35 -15.90
N VAL A 294 11.46 -18.83 -15.83
CA VAL A 294 10.35 -18.21 -16.58
C VAL A 294 9.62 -17.21 -15.69
N VAL A 295 9.41 -15.99 -16.20
CA VAL A 295 8.59 -14.94 -15.58
C VAL A 295 7.45 -14.59 -16.54
N GLU A 296 6.23 -14.60 -16.03
CA GLU A 296 5.05 -14.20 -16.79
C GLU A 296 4.91 -12.68 -16.80
N LEU A 297 4.84 -12.10 -18.00
CA LEU A 297 4.40 -10.72 -18.23
C LEU A 297 2.93 -10.76 -18.66
N LYS A 298 2.04 -10.47 -17.72
CA LYS A 298 0.60 -10.41 -17.95
C LYS A 298 0.17 -8.97 -18.19
N ILE A 299 -0.66 -8.74 -19.19
CA ILE A 299 -1.24 -7.41 -19.48
C ILE A 299 -2.75 -7.54 -19.41
N THR A 300 -3.35 -6.89 -18.41
CA THR A 300 -4.75 -7.06 -18.07
C THR A 300 -5.50 -5.74 -18.19
N ALA A 301 -6.58 -5.75 -18.96
CA ALA A 301 -7.56 -4.68 -18.98
C ALA A 301 -8.75 -5.00 -18.08
N LYS A 302 -9.33 -3.98 -17.45
CA LYS A 302 -10.61 -4.13 -16.72
C LYS A 302 -11.71 -4.61 -17.70
N PRO A 303 -12.60 -5.54 -17.31
CA PRO A 303 -13.65 -6.09 -18.19
C PRO A 303 -14.59 -5.04 -18.80
N LYS A 304 -14.69 -3.85 -18.19
CA LYS A 304 -15.53 -2.73 -18.64
C LYS A 304 -14.82 -1.79 -19.64
N THR A 305 -13.61 -2.12 -20.07
CA THR A 305 -12.82 -1.34 -21.03
C THR A 305 -12.73 -2.10 -22.36
N PRO A 306 -13.83 -2.16 -23.16
CA PRO A 306 -13.85 -2.93 -24.39
C PRO A 306 -12.89 -2.36 -25.42
N GLY A 307 -12.21 -3.23 -26.16
CA GLY A 307 -11.48 -2.87 -27.37
C GLY A 307 -10.06 -2.36 -27.16
N LEU A 308 -9.46 -2.55 -25.98
CA LEU A 308 -8.03 -2.28 -25.81
C LEU A 308 -7.19 -3.20 -26.69
N LYS A 309 -6.26 -2.57 -27.40
CA LYS A 309 -5.38 -3.19 -28.36
C LYS A 309 -3.93 -2.89 -27.99
N ILE A 310 -3.00 -3.81 -28.22
CA ILE A 310 -1.57 -3.58 -27.98
C ILE A 310 -0.75 -4.05 -29.19
N ARG A 311 0.31 -3.34 -29.53
CA ARG A 311 1.24 -3.73 -30.60
C ARG A 311 2.33 -4.64 -30.04
N ALA A 312 2.84 -5.59 -30.83
CA ALA A 312 3.96 -6.44 -30.41
C ALA A 312 5.23 -5.63 -30.10
N PHE A 313 5.45 -4.52 -30.82
CA PHE A 313 6.50 -3.57 -30.53
C PHE A 313 6.45 -3.06 -29.08
N THR A 314 5.27 -2.66 -28.62
CA THR A 314 5.07 -2.21 -27.24
C THR A 314 5.46 -3.30 -26.26
N ILE A 315 4.99 -4.54 -26.46
CA ILE A 315 5.33 -5.68 -25.59
C ILE A 315 6.84 -5.96 -25.57
N LEU A 316 7.49 -5.93 -26.74
CA LEU A 316 8.95 -6.10 -26.83
C LEU A 316 9.71 -5.00 -26.08
N ARG A 317 9.24 -3.75 -26.16
CA ARG A 317 9.75 -2.66 -25.33
C ARG A 317 9.56 -2.95 -23.85
N LEU A 318 8.39 -3.45 -23.44
CA LEU A 318 8.14 -3.82 -22.04
C LEU A 318 9.13 -4.88 -21.55
N ILE A 319 9.34 -5.94 -22.36
CA ILE A 319 10.29 -7.02 -22.06
C ILE A 319 11.73 -6.48 -21.92
N ARG A 320 12.15 -5.57 -22.82
CA ARG A 320 13.49 -4.96 -22.78
C ARG A 320 13.65 -4.01 -21.60
N HIS A 321 12.72 -3.06 -21.44
CA HIS A 321 12.83 -2.02 -20.40
C HIS A 321 12.79 -2.63 -19.02
N CYS A 322 11.95 -3.62 -18.76
CA CYS A 322 11.93 -4.23 -17.44
C CYS A 322 13.17 -5.04 -17.09
N HIS A 323 14.13 -5.24 -18.02
CA HIS A 323 15.23 -6.19 -17.83
C HIS A 323 14.72 -7.49 -17.22
N PHE A 324 13.46 -7.89 -17.55
CA PHE A 324 12.86 -9.12 -17.06
C PHE A 324 13.79 -10.29 -17.30
N LEU A 325 14.59 -10.13 -18.36
CA LEU A 325 15.56 -11.00 -18.93
C LEU A 325 16.97 -10.45 -18.69
N GLY A 326 17.36 -10.33 -17.41
CA GLY A 326 18.74 -10.70 -17.09
C GLY A 326 19.08 -12.02 -17.81
N PRO A 327 20.35 -12.30 -18.13
CA PRO A 327 20.72 -13.35 -19.09
C PRO A 327 20.10 -14.74 -18.83
N ASP A 328 19.63 -14.99 -17.60
CA ASP A 328 19.07 -16.25 -17.13
C ASP A 328 17.53 -16.26 -16.93
N VAL A 329 16.79 -15.28 -17.47
CA VAL A 329 15.31 -15.22 -17.34
C VAL A 329 14.63 -15.15 -18.71
N ARG A 330 13.49 -15.85 -18.86
CA ARG A 330 12.64 -15.93 -20.06
C ARG A 330 11.26 -15.35 -19.77
N ALA A 331 10.78 -14.47 -20.63
CA ALA A 331 9.43 -13.91 -20.51
C ALA A 331 8.41 -14.88 -21.13
N ARG A 332 7.26 -15.04 -20.47
CA ARG A 332 6.04 -15.60 -21.06
C ARG A 332 4.98 -14.51 -21.08
N VAL A 333 4.45 -14.16 -22.24
CA VAL A 333 3.48 -13.05 -22.34
C VAL A 333 2.05 -13.58 -22.35
N THR A 334 1.21 -13.04 -21.48
CA THR A 334 -0.23 -13.34 -21.42
C THR A 334 -1.02 -12.04 -21.54
N LEU A 335 -2.07 -12.04 -22.38
CA LEU A 335 -2.99 -10.90 -22.53
C LEU A 335 -4.37 -11.28 -22.00
N GLU A 336 -4.95 -10.46 -21.13
CA GLU A 336 -6.30 -10.66 -20.59
C GLU A 336 -7.17 -9.42 -20.87
N ASN A 337 -8.30 -9.61 -21.56
CA ASN A 337 -9.19 -8.54 -22.03
C ASN A 337 -8.50 -7.47 -22.92
N VAL A 338 -7.34 -7.80 -23.47
CA VAL A 338 -6.57 -6.99 -24.41
C VAL A 338 -6.36 -7.83 -25.68
N SER A 339 -6.52 -7.20 -26.84
CA SER A 339 -6.27 -7.83 -28.14
C SER A 339 -4.97 -7.35 -28.76
N ARG A 340 -4.29 -8.19 -29.54
CA ARG A 340 -3.07 -7.78 -30.24
C ARG A 340 -3.41 -7.16 -31.60
N ILE A 341 -2.71 -6.08 -31.95
CA ILE A 341 -2.69 -5.54 -33.32
C ILE A 341 -1.58 -6.25 -34.08
N PRO A 342 -1.87 -6.89 -35.23
CA PRO A 342 -0.85 -7.47 -36.07
C PRO A 342 0.20 -6.43 -36.51
N CYS A 343 1.48 -6.77 -36.41
CA CYS A 343 2.56 -5.95 -36.95
C CYS A 343 3.79 -6.79 -37.32
N GLU A 344 4.75 -6.17 -38.01
CA GLU A 344 5.99 -6.83 -38.48
C GLU A 344 6.84 -7.47 -37.37
N TYR A 345 6.66 -7.04 -36.12
CA TYR A 345 7.37 -7.55 -34.95
C TYR A 345 6.74 -8.77 -34.29
N ASP A 346 5.60 -9.26 -34.80
CA ASP A 346 4.90 -10.42 -34.21
C ASP A 346 5.75 -11.70 -34.19
N GLY A 347 6.56 -11.91 -35.24
CA GLY A 347 7.49 -13.05 -35.32
C GLY A 347 8.62 -12.94 -34.28
N VAL A 348 9.11 -11.73 -34.04
CA VAL A 348 10.15 -11.46 -33.03
C VAL A 348 9.58 -11.71 -31.63
N LEU A 349 8.37 -11.20 -31.35
CA LEU A 349 7.70 -11.42 -30.07
C LEU A 349 7.52 -12.91 -29.79
N GLY A 350 7.06 -13.71 -30.76
CA GLY A 350 6.91 -15.15 -30.59
C GLY A 350 8.21 -15.92 -30.32
N SER A 351 9.37 -15.35 -30.70
CA SER A 351 10.69 -15.93 -30.42
C SER A 351 11.22 -15.62 -29.01
N VAL A 352 10.87 -14.44 -28.47
CA VAL A 352 11.35 -13.93 -27.18
C VAL A 352 10.38 -14.26 -26.04
N ALA A 353 9.08 -14.30 -26.33
CA ALA A 353 8.01 -14.60 -25.40
C ALA A 353 7.35 -15.92 -25.80
N CYS A 354 7.63 -17.00 -25.06
CA CYS A 354 7.02 -18.32 -25.31
C CYS A 354 6.22 -18.80 -24.11
#